data_AF-A0AAN5IBU5-F1
#
_entry.id   AF-A0AAN5IBU5-F1
#
_cell.length_a   1.000
_cell.length_b   1.000
_cell.length_c   1.000
_cell.angle_alpha   90.00
_cell.angle_beta   90.00
_cell.angle_gamma   90.00
#
_symmetry.space_group_name_H-M   'P 1'
#
loop_
_entity.id
_entity.type
_entity.pdbx_description
1 polymer ?
#
loop_
_entity_poly.entity_id
_entity_poly.type
_entity_poly.pdbx_seq_one_letter_code
_entity_poly.pdbx_strand_id
1 'polypeptide(L)'
;VSIDSPCLQVMRSLVLLLSSLALTSATLGFDAEQAISSPTFSCLKSNGYSFYISRIYRSNGALDSTGVQNIKNAWSSGGSSAQFSEEWRDEDRNDLARCRDIQLGDKPEYEQTVHPR
;
A
#
# COMPACT_ATOMS: atom_id res chain seq x y z
N VAL A 1 9.49 37.14 39.08
CA VAL A 1 10.13 35.81 38.93
C VAL A 1 10.32 35.59 37.44
N SER A 2 11.55 35.73 36.93
CA SER A 2 11.83 35.51 35.51
C SER A 2 11.70 34.02 35.23
N ILE A 3 10.74 33.63 34.40
CA ILE A 3 10.44 32.23 34.09
C ILE A 3 11.16 31.85 32.79
N ASP A 4 12.45 32.18 32.69
CA ASP A 4 13.26 31.90 31.52
C ASP A 4 14.42 30.98 31.92
N SER A 5 14.06 29.81 32.45
CA SER A 5 15.02 28.73 32.61
C SER A 5 15.16 28.00 31.26
N PRO A 6 16.36 27.94 30.66
CA PRO A 6 16.56 27.29 29.36
C PRO A 6 16.15 25.81 29.37
N CYS A 7 16.26 25.14 30.52
CA CYS A 7 15.78 23.78 30.72
C CYS A 7 14.25 23.64 30.57
N LEU A 8 13.47 24.63 31.01
CA LEU A 8 12.01 24.60 30.90
C LEU A 8 11.56 24.80 29.45
N GLN A 9 12.32 25.58 28.68
CA GLN A 9 12.05 25.83 27.27
C GLN A 9 12.42 24.61 26.40
N VAL A 10 13.54 23.94 26.71
CA VAL A 10 13.94 22.67 26.06
C VAL A 10 12.92 21.56 26.33
N MET A 11 12.45 21.42 27.57
CA MET A 11 11.41 20.42 27.91
C MET A 11 10.10 20.67 27.16
N ARG A 12 9.65 21.93 27.05
CA ARG A 12 8.44 22.28 26.29
C ARG A 12 8.57 21.94 24.81
N SER A 13 9.71 22.28 24.20
CA SER A 13 9.97 21.96 22.79
C SER A 13 10.02 20.45 22.55
N LEU A 14 10.59 19.66 23.47
CA LEU A 14 10.60 18.20 23.41
C LEU A 14 9.19 17.62 23.49
N VAL A 15 8.36 18.09 24.43
CA VAL A 15 6.97 17.62 24.57
C VAL A 15 6.17 17.92 23.30
N LEU A 16 6.32 19.11 22.72
CA LEU A 16 5.63 19.48 21.48
C LEU A 16 6.09 18.62 20.29
N LEU A 17 7.40 18.39 20.15
CA LEU A 17 7.95 17.54 19.09
C LEU A 17 7.43 16.10 19.21
N LEU A 18 7.50 15.49 20.39
CA LEU A 18 7.01 14.13 20.62
C LEU A 18 5.49 14.01 20.39
N SER A 19 4.71 15.05 20.74
CA SER A 19 3.27 15.05 20.49
C SER A 19 2.91 15.12 19.00
N SER A 20 3.74 15.79 18.18
CA SER A 20 3.50 15.91 16.74
C SER A 20 3.82 14.64 15.94
N LEU A 21 4.75 13.80 16.43
CA LEU A 21 5.11 12.52 15.79
C LEU A 21 4.04 11.43 15.95
N ALA A 22 3.14 11.55 16.93
CA ALA A 22 2.13 10.55 17.21
C ALA A 22 0.95 10.54 16.22
N LEU A 23 0.86 11.53 15.31
CA LEU A 23 -0.30 11.73 14.44
C LEU A 23 -0.10 11.27 12.99
N THR A 24 1.11 10.86 12.60
CA THR A 24 1.38 10.44 11.21
C THR A 24 1.19 8.92 11.05
N SER A 25 -0.06 8.46 11.09
CA SER A 25 -0.42 7.12 10.62
C SER A 25 -0.89 7.22 9.17
N ALA A 26 -0.07 6.77 8.23
CA ALA A 26 -0.46 6.64 6.83
C ALA A 26 -0.92 5.21 6.58
N THR A 27 -2.03 5.07 5.86
CA THR A 27 -2.57 3.78 5.43
C THR A 27 -1.94 3.41 4.10
N LEU A 28 -1.37 2.21 3.99
CA LEU A 28 -0.78 1.71 2.74
C LEU A 28 -1.88 1.09 1.87
N GLY A 29 -1.99 1.55 0.63
CA GLY A 29 -2.89 1.02 -0.38
C GLY A 29 -2.28 1.17 -1.76
N PHE A 30 -2.91 0.57 -2.76
CA PHE A 30 -2.43 0.55 -4.13
C PHE A 30 -3.58 0.65 -5.13
N ASP A 31 -3.29 1.12 -6.35
CA ASP A 31 -4.19 1.06 -7.49
C ASP A 31 -3.62 0.17 -8.60
N ALA A 32 -4.51 -0.53 -9.31
CA ALA A 32 -4.11 -1.39 -10.42
C ALA A 32 -5.29 -1.73 -11.34
N GLU A 33 -5.00 -1.81 -12.63
CA GLU A 33 -5.98 -2.17 -13.67
C GLU A 33 -5.87 -3.63 -14.15
N GLN A 34 -4.72 -4.28 -13.98
CA GLN A 34 -4.51 -5.64 -14.47
C GLN A 34 -5.33 -6.64 -13.65
N ALA A 35 -5.58 -7.82 -14.21
CA ALA A 35 -6.24 -8.90 -13.46
C ALA A 35 -5.37 -9.33 -12.27
N ILE A 36 -5.95 -9.31 -11.07
CA ILE A 36 -5.28 -9.69 -9.82
C ILE A 36 -6.07 -10.83 -9.17
N SER A 37 -5.36 -11.90 -8.80
CA SER A 37 -5.96 -13.07 -8.19
C SER A 37 -6.26 -12.87 -6.69
N SER A 38 -7.23 -13.61 -6.12
CA SER A 38 -7.49 -13.57 -4.67
C SER A 38 -6.25 -13.93 -3.84
N PRO A 39 -5.44 -14.96 -4.18
CA PRO A 39 -4.18 -15.20 -3.49
C PRO A 39 -3.27 -13.97 -3.48
N THR A 40 -3.14 -13.25 -4.61
CA THR A 40 -2.29 -12.06 -4.72
C THR A 40 -2.77 -10.96 -3.77
N PHE A 41 -4.10 -10.73 -3.68
CA PHE A 41 -4.66 -9.83 -2.67
C PHE A 41 -4.37 -10.27 -1.23
N SER A 42 -4.43 -11.57 -0.94
CA SER A 42 -4.06 -12.10 0.39
C SER A 42 -2.58 -11.83 0.72
N CYS A 43 -1.69 -11.97 -0.26
CA CYS A 43 -0.27 -11.62 -0.12
C CYS A 43 -0.08 -10.12 0.12
N LEU A 44 -0.72 -9.25 -0.65
CA LEU A 44 -0.62 -7.81 -0.45
C LEU A 44 -1.12 -7.43 0.95
N LYS A 45 -2.23 -8.00 1.38
CA LYS A 45 -2.76 -7.81 2.73
C LYS A 45 -1.77 -8.24 3.81
N SER A 46 -1.10 -9.39 3.66
CA SER A 46 -0.08 -9.83 4.61
C SER A 46 1.18 -8.94 4.59
N ASN A 47 1.39 -8.18 3.52
CA ASN A 47 2.47 -7.20 3.38
C ASN A 47 2.06 -5.78 3.82
N GLY A 48 0.90 -5.62 4.47
CA GLY A 48 0.49 -4.35 5.08
C GLY A 48 -0.42 -3.49 4.21
N TYR A 49 -0.81 -3.95 3.02
CA TYR A 49 -1.80 -3.25 2.20
C TYR A 49 -3.20 -3.40 2.80
N SER A 50 -3.90 -2.28 2.92
CA SER A 50 -5.16 -2.17 3.66
C SER A 50 -6.33 -1.66 2.82
N PHE A 51 -6.04 -1.02 1.68
CA PHE A 51 -7.03 -0.72 0.66
C PHE A 51 -6.46 -0.95 -0.75
N TYR A 52 -7.38 -1.16 -1.69
CA TYR A 52 -7.09 -1.34 -3.11
C TYR A 52 -8.02 -0.41 -3.90
N ILE A 53 -7.53 0.21 -4.95
CA ILE A 53 -8.34 1.03 -5.83
C ILE A 53 -8.45 0.40 -7.22
N SER A 54 -9.70 0.17 -7.64
CA SER A 54 -9.99 -0.52 -8.90
C SER A 54 -10.60 0.40 -9.95
N ARG A 55 -10.27 0.16 -11.22
CA ARG A 55 -10.94 0.80 -12.35
C ARG A 55 -12.27 0.12 -12.60
N ILE A 56 -13.38 0.81 -12.39
CA ILE A 56 -14.72 0.26 -12.71
C ILE A 56 -15.27 0.81 -14.02
N TYR A 57 -14.82 2.00 -14.43
CA TYR A 57 -15.20 2.62 -15.70
C TYR A 57 -13.98 3.08 -16.48
N ARG A 58 -14.08 2.98 -17.81
CA ARG A 58 -13.09 3.51 -18.75
C ARG A 58 -13.52 4.90 -19.24
N SER A 59 -12.59 5.66 -19.82
CA SER A 59 -12.83 7.01 -20.35
C SER A 59 -13.95 7.09 -21.39
N ASN A 60 -14.28 5.98 -22.05
CA ASN A 60 -15.39 5.87 -22.99
C ASN A 60 -16.74 5.49 -22.33
N GLY A 61 -16.82 5.52 -21.00
CA GLY A 61 -18.01 5.15 -20.22
C GLY A 61 -18.29 3.65 -20.15
N ALA A 62 -17.45 2.80 -20.76
CA ALA A 62 -17.63 1.35 -20.68
C ALA A 62 -17.25 0.84 -19.29
N LEU A 63 -18.03 -0.13 -18.79
CA LEU A 63 -17.69 -0.89 -17.59
C LEU A 63 -16.43 -1.73 -17.84
N ASP A 64 -15.51 -1.70 -16.88
CA ASP A 64 -14.33 -2.57 -16.86
C ASP A 64 -14.65 -3.84 -16.04
N SER A 65 -14.91 -4.93 -16.75
CA SER A 65 -15.17 -6.23 -16.13
C SER A 65 -14.00 -6.76 -15.30
N THR A 66 -12.77 -6.36 -15.63
CA THR A 66 -11.55 -6.77 -14.90
C THR A 66 -11.54 -6.15 -13.52
N GLY A 67 -11.78 -4.84 -13.41
CA GLY A 67 -11.85 -4.18 -12.11
C GLY A 67 -12.99 -4.69 -11.23
N VAL A 68 -14.17 -4.95 -11.84
CA VAL A 68 -15.28 -5.60 -11.11
C VAL A 68 -14.86 -6.96 -10.55
N GLN A 69 -14.11 -7.75 -11.32
CA GLN A 69 -13.61 -9.04 -10.84
C GLN A 69 -12.53 -8.87 -9.76
N ASN A 70 -11.63 -7.90 -9.90
CA ASN A 70 -10.61 -7.60 -8.90
C ASN A 70 -11.23 -7.19 -7.55
N ILE A 71 -12.30 -6.39 -7.56
CA ILE A 71 -13.03 -6.07 -6.33
C ILE A 71 -13.54 -7.35 -5.66
N LYS A 72 -14.19 -8.25 -6.41
CA LYS A 72 -14.66 -9.53 -5.86
C LYS A 72 -13.52 -10.35 -5.25
N ASN A 73 -12.38 -10.41 -5.95
CA ASN A 73 -11.20 -11.11 -5.48
C ASN A 73 -10.65 -10.48 -4.19
N ALA A 74 -10.53 -9.14 -4.12
CA ALA A 74 -10.08 -8.41 -2.94
C ALA A 74 -10.97 -8.65 -1.70
N TRP A 75 -12.29 -8.67 -1.88
CA TRP A 75 -13.24 -9.01 -0.83
C TRP A 75 -13.10 -10.46 -0.36
N SER A 76 -12.93 -11.40 -1.29
CA SER A 76 -12.74 -12.82 -0.95
C SER A 76 -11.46 -13.10 -0.15
N SER A 77 -10.46 -12.22 -0.27
CA SER A 77 -9.18 -12.29 0.47
C SER A 77 -9.24 -11.70 1.88
N GLY A 78 -10.45 -11.43 2.39
CA GLY A 78 -10.69 -11.07 3.77
C GLY A 78 -10.56 -9.59 4.09
N GLY A 79 -10.70 -8.68 3.11
CA GLY A 79 -11.00 -7.27 3.40
C GLY A 79 -9.92 -6.26 3.05
N SER A 80 -9.29 -6.35 1.88
CA SER A 80 -8.72 -5.13 1.28
C SER A 80 -9.91 -4.25 0.90
N SER A 81 -10.06 -3.10 1.57
CA SER A 81 -11.15 -2.17 1.29
C SER A 81 -11.03 -1.67 -0.15
N ALA A 82 -11.95 -2.06 -1.04
CA ALA A 82 -11.93 -1.55 -2.41
C ALA A 82 -12.48 -0.13 -2.43
N GLN A 83 -11.66 0.85 -2.81
CA GLN A 83 -12.07 2.25 -3.00
C GLN A 83 -12.08 2.60 -4.50
N PHE A 84 -12.82 3.64 -4.87
CA PHE A 84 -12.91 4.14 -6.25
C PHE A 84 -11.98 5.36 -6.38
N SER A 85 -11.10 5.38 -7.38
CA SER A 85 -10.31 6.56 -7.77
C SER A 85 -10.54 6.88 -9.24
N GLU A 86 -10.64 8.16 -9.53
CA GLU A 86 -10.71 8.70 -10.88
C GLU A 86 -9.30 8.99 -11.45
N GLU A 87 -8.24 8.89 -10.63
CA GLU A 87 -6.87 9.28 -10.97
C GLU A 87 -5.85 8.15 -10.67
N TRP A 88 -4.92 7.94 -11.61
CA TRP A 88 -3.98 6.80 -11.69
C TRP A 88 -2.54 7.26 -11.42
N ARG A 89 -1.78 6.52 -10.62
CA ARG A 89 -0.32 6.73 -10.49
C ARG A 89 0.41 5.38 -10.60
N ASP A 90 1.22 5.22 -11.64
CA ASP A 90 1.86 3.96 -12.07
C ASP A 90 2.94 3.38 -11.12
N GLU A 91 2.95 3.72 -9.84
CA GLU A 91 4.11 3.51 -8.95
C GLU A 91 4.17 2.13 -8.26
N ASP A 92 3.07 1.35 -8.20
CA ASP A 92 2.99 0.14 -7.34
C ASP A 92 3.25 -1.21 -8.06
N ARG A 93 3.81 -1.18 -9.27
CA ARG A 93 3.98 -2.39 -10.12
C ARG A 93 4.90 -3.47 -9.49
N ASN A 94 5.86 -3.05 -8.66
CA ASN A 94 6.88 -3.94 -8.10
C ASN A 94 6.34 -4.85 -6.99
N ASP A 95 5.42 -4.38 -6.14
CA ASP A 95 4.87 -5.20 -5.06
C ASP A 95 3.85 -6.23 -5.58
N LEU A 96 3.13 -5.88 -6.65
CA LEU A 96 2.31 -6.83 -7.40
C LEU A 96 3.15 -7.95 -8.03
N ALA A 97 4.30 -7.62 -8.60
CA ALA A 97 5.24 -8.59 -9.14
C ALA A 97 5.80 -9.48 -8.02
N ARG A 98 6.27 -8.90 -6.90
CA ARG A 98 6.77 -9.66 -5.75
C ARG A 98 5.76 -10.70 -5.26
N CYS A 99 4.50 -10.30 -5.07
CA CYS A 99 3.46 -11.23 -4.60
C CYS A 99 3.08 -12.29 -5.64
N ARG A 100 3.25 -12.00 -6.94
CA ARG A 100 3.08 -12.99 -8.02
C ARG A 100 4.22 -13.99 -8.04
N ASP A 101 5.46 -13.53 -7.91
CA ASP A 101 6.66 -14.38 -7.95
C ASP A 101 6.67 -15.35 -6.76
N ILE A 102 6.35 -14.86 -5.55
CA ILE A 102 6.16 -15.68 -4.34
C ILE A 102 5.13 -16.80 -4.58
N GLN A 103 4.08 -16.54 -5.36
CA GLN A 103 3.02 -17.52 -5.65
C GLN A 103 3.42 -18.54 -6.70
N LEU A 104 4.25 -18.13 -7.66
CA LEU A 104 4.79 -19.01 -8.70
C LEU A 104 5.96 -19.86 -8.19
N GLY A 105 6.46 -19.59 -6.97
CA GLY A 105 7.63 -20.27 -6.43
C GLY A 105 8.94 -19.78 -7.04
N ASP A 106 8.88 -18.74 -7.87
CA ASP A 106 10.04 -18.07 -8.44
C ASP A 106 10.56 -17.04 -7.45
N LYS A 107 11.87 -17.12 -7.14
CA LYS A 107 12.51 -16.09 -6.32
C LYS A 107 12.56 -14.78 -7.11
N PRO A 108 12.33 -13.62 -6.46
CA PRO A 108 12.41 -12.35 -7.14
C PRO A 108 13.83 -12.12 -7.70
N GLU A 109 13.92 -11.54 -8.88
CA GLU A 109 15.16 -11.39 -9.67
C GLU A 109 16.29 -10.66 -8.91
N TYR A 110 15.97 -9.84 -7.90
CA TYR A 110 16.97 -9.17 -7.06
C TYR A 110 17.78 -10.13 -6.15
N GLU A 111 17.36 -11.38 -5.98
CA GLU A 111 18.09 -12.39 -5.18
C GLU A 111 18.93 -13.35 -6.04
N GLN A 112 19.01 -13.13 -7.36
CA GLN A 112 19.84 -13.97 -8.26
C GLN A 112 21.29 -13.49 -8.43
N THR A 113 21.68 -12.33 -7.88
CA THR A 113 23.06 -11.85 -7.93
C THR A 113 23.83 -12.09 -6.63
N VAL A 114 24.01 -13.35 -6.23
CA VAL A 114 25.16 -13.76 -5.42
C VAL A 114 25.74 -15.03 -6.04
N HIS A 115 26.60 -14.85 -7.06
CA HIS A 115 27.45 -15.93 -7.52
C HIS A 115 28.41 -16.34 -6.38
N PRO A 116 28.47 -17.62 -5.98
CA PRO A 116 29.56 -18.09 -5.14
C PRO A 116 30.87 -17.98 -5.94
N ARG A 117 31.89 -17.40 -5.31
CA ARG A 117 33.27 -17.42 -5.81
C ARG A 117 33.84 -18.82 -5.80
#